data_AF-A0A0R3RX71-F1
#
_entry.id   AF-A0A0R3RX71-F1
#
_cell.length_a   1.000
_cell.length_b   1.000
_cell.length_c   1.000
_cell.angle_alpha   90.00
_cell.angle_beta   90.00
_cell.angle_gamma   90.00
#
_symmetry.space_group_name_H-M   'P 1'
#
loop_
_entity.id
_entity.type
_entity.pdbx_description
1 polymer ?
#
loop_
_entity_poly.entity_id
_entity_poly.type
_entity_poly.pdbx_seq_one_letter_code
_entity_poly.pdbx_strand_id
1 'polypeptide(L)'
;LQLTLFQAAIFAETQADWLITVLPLFHINVSVTTVYATLGEKAVIQATNETEATLLITSVELLSKLATIRKKMPKLRSLVYFRPLYPSKKLASMN
;
A
#
# COMPACT_ATOMS: atom_id res chain seq x y z
N LEU A 1 -24.57 13.55 -7.01
CA LEU A 1 -23.72 12.46 -7.55
C LEU A 1 -22.37 12.54 -6.86
N GLN A 2 -22.19 11.81 -5.76
CA GLN A 2 -20.90 11.75 -5.08
C GLN A 2 -20.00 10.87 -5.94
N LEU A 3 -19.11 11.51 -6.72
CA LEU A 3 -18.04 10.82 -7.42
C LEU A 3 -17.24 10.08 -6.35
N THR A 4 -17.36 8.75 -6.27
CA THR A 4 -16.50 7.93 -5.44
C THR A 4 -15.10 7.98 -6.05
N LEU A 5 -14.34 9.00 -5.67
CA LEU A 5 -12.94 9.13 -6.05
C LEU A 5 -12.20 7.89 -5.60
N PHE A 6 -11.41 7.31 -6.49
CA PHE A 6 -10.61 6.15 -6.16
C PHE A 6 -9.49 6.59 -5.21
N GLN A 7 -9.41 5.94 -4.06
CA GLN A 7 -8.49 6.26 -2.98
C GLN A 7 -7.43 5.14 -2.87
N ALA A 8 -6.16 5.54 -2.92
CA ALA A 8 -5.02 4.64 -2.73
C ALA A 8 -4.23 5.04 -1.47
N ALA A 9 -3.73 4.05 -0.75
CA ALA A 9 -2.77 4.24 0.33
C ALA A 9 -1.41 3.65 -0.08
N ILE A 10 -0.32 4.35 0.21
CA ILE A 10 1.04 3.86 0.00
C ILE A 10 1.73 3.76 1.35
N PHE A 11 2.04 2.52 1.77
CA PHE A 11 2.79 2.20 2.98
C PHE A 11 4.15 1.64 2.60
N ALA A 12 5.13 2.52 2.42
CA ALA A 12 6.49 2.15 2.08
C ALA A 12 7.47 3.29 2.41
N GLU A 13 8.76 3.01 2.32
CA GLU A 13 9.79 4.05 2.33
C GLU A 13 9.81 4.81 0.99
N THR A 14 10.36 6.03 1.01
CA THR A 14 10.53 6.82 -0.22
C THR A 14 11.66 6.21 -1.06
N GLN A 15 11.27 5.44 -2.08
CA GLN A 15 12.16 4.77 -3.02
C GLN A 15 11.73 5.00 -4.48
N ALA A 16 12.52 4.52 -5.44
CA ALA A 16 12.21 4.66 -6.87
C ALA A 16 10.82 4.11 -7.22
N ASP A 17 10.48 2.90 -6.76
CA ASP A 17 9.17 2.29 -7.01
C ASP A 17 8.01 3.08 -6.41
N TRP A 18 8.24 3.75 -5.27
CA TRP A 18 7.25 4.64 -4.65
C TRP A 18 6.92 5.79 -5.59
N LEU A 19 7.95 6.45 -6.14
CA LEU A 19 7.77 7.58 -7.05
C LEU A 19 7.17 7.13 -8.40
N ILE A 20 7.64 6.01 -8.93
CA ILE A 20 7.10 5.39 -10.15
C ILE A 20 5.63 5.02 -9.99
N THR A 21 5.19 4.64 -8.78
CA THR A 21 3.79 4.30 -8.53
C THR A 21 2.91 5.53 -8.30
N VAL A 22 3.40 6.54 -7.57
CA VAL A 22 2.58 7.70 -7.22
C VAL A 22 2.32 8.63 -8.42
N LEU A 23 3.28 8.78 -9.33
CA LEU A 23 3.17 9.68 -10.47
C LEU A 23 2.02 9.30 -11.43
N PRO A 24 1.85 8.03 -11.86
CA PRO A 24 0.69 7.60 -12.63
C PRO A 24 -0.63 7.76 -11.88
N LEU A 25 -0.66 7.50 -10.57
CA LEU A 25 -1.88 7.68 -9.76
C LEU A 25 -2.36 9.13 -9.81
N PHE A 26 -1.44 10.08 -9.67
CA PHE A 26 -1.76 11.50 -9.84
C PHE A 26 -2.25 11.83 -11.25
N HIS A 27 -1.64 11.24 -12.27
CA HIS A 27 -2.06 11.43 -13.67
C HIS A 27 -3.49 10.97 -13.94
N ILE A 28 -4.00 9.98 -13.19
CA ILE A 28 -5.39 9.49 -13.31
C ILE A 28 -6.33 10.04 -12.22
N ASN A 29 -5.95 11.14 -11.57
CA ASN A 29 -6.73 11.80 -10.50
C ASN A 29 -7.10 10.89 -9.33
N VAL A 30 -6.22 9.94 -9.00
CA VAL A 30 -6.33 9.13 -7.78
C VAL A 30 -5.76 9.92 -6.62
N SER A 31 -6.53 10.04 -5.55
CA SER A 31 -6.04 10.64 -4.31
C SER A 31 -5.26 9.58 -3.52
N VAL A 32 -4.07 9.99 -3.09
CA VAL A 32 -3.07 9.11 -2.49
C VAL A 32 -2.79 9.53 -1.06
N THR A 33 -2.96 8.59 -0.13
CA THR A 33 -2.56 8.75 1.26
C THR A 33 -1.23 8.07 1.50
N THR A 34 -0.26 8.80 2.00
CA THR A 34 1.09 8.29 2.27
C THR A 34 1.23 7.92 3.74
N VAL A 35 1.67 6.70 4.01
CA VAL A 35 1.93 6.22 5.38
C VAL A 35 3.40 5.83 5.49
N TYR A 36 4.14 6.50 6.38
CA TYR A 36 5.54 6.19 6.59
C TYR A 36 5.72 4.78 7.17
N ALA A 37 6.68 4.02 6.62
CA ALA A 37 6.99 2.65 7.04
C ALA A 37 7.28 2.49 8.55
N THR A 38 7.76 3.56 9.19
CA THR A 38 8.16 3.62 10.61
C THR A 38 6.99 3.78 11.57
N LEU A 39 5.81 4.23 11.12
CA LEU A 39 4.64 4.46 11.99
C LEU A 39 3.94 3.15 12.43
N GLY A 40 4.25 2.03 11.77
CA GLY A 40 3.76 0.71 12.13
C GLY A 40 2.31 0.43 11.73
N GLU A 41 1.83 -0.73 12.16
CA GLU A 41 0.55 -1.32 11.71
C GLU A 41 -0.68 -0.45 12.03
N LYS A 42 -0.72 0.17 13.22
CA LYS A 42 -1.86 1.00 13.64
C LYS A 42 -2.09 2.19 12.72
N ALA A 43 -1.01 2.84 12.29
CA ALA A 43 -1.10 3.99 11.39
C ALA A 43 -1.66 3.59 10.02
N VAL A 44 -1.26 2.42 9.50
CA VAL A 44 -1.79 1.90 8.23
C VAL A 44 -3.30 1.61 8.34
N ILE A 45 -3.72 0.97 9.42
CA ILE A 45 -5.15 0.67 9.65
C ILE A 45 -5.95 1.97 9.71
N GLN A 46 -5.50 2.93 10.51
CA GLN A 46 -6.18 4.19 10.70
C GLN A 46 -6.26 4.96 9.37
N ALA A 47 -5.13 5.16 8.70
CA ALA A 47 -5.07 5.88 7.43
C ALA A 47 -5.98 5.21 6.36
N THR A 48 -5.93 3.89 6.23
CA THR A 48 -6.74 3.15 5.25
C THR A 48 -8.23 3.28 5.54
N ASN A 49 -8.62 3.23 6.81
CA ASN A 49 -10.02 3.31 7.21
C ASN A 49 -10.59 4.73 7.12
N GLU A 50 -9.84 5.74 7.57
CA GLU A 50 -10.25 7.15 7.51
C GLU A 50 -10.37 7.65 6.07
N THR A 51 -9.44 7.23 5.21
CA THR A 51 -9.42 7.64 3.79
C THR A 51 -10.26 6.74 2.89
N GLU A 52 -10.81 5.67 3.46
CA GLU A 52 -11.56 4.64 2.75
C GLU A 52 -10.80 4.03 1.57
N ALA A 53 -9.47 3.94 1.69
CA ALA A 53 -8.60 3.45 0.63
C ALA A 53 -8.95 2.01 0.24
N THR A 54 -9.09 1.80 -1.07
CA THR A 54 -9.48 0.49 -1.65
C THR A 54 -8.31 -0.23 -2.28
N LEU A 55 -7.22 0.51 -2.53
CA LEU A 55 -5.92 0.03 -2.98
C LEU A 55 -4.86 0.37 -1.94
N LEU A 56 -4.08 -0.62 -1.52
CA LEU A 56 -2.88 -0.44 -0.71
C LEU A 56 -1.66 -0.85 -1.52
N ILE A 57 -0.66 0.01 -1.54
CA ILE A 57 0.64 -0.24 -2.17
C ILE A 57 1.70 -0.32 -1.08
N THR A 58 2.59 -1.30 -1.15
CA THR A 58 3.63 -1.48 -0.13
C THR A 58 4.92 -2.10 -0.69
N SER A 59 5.95 -2.23 0.14
CA SER A 59 7.15 -3.01 -0.19
C SER A 59 7.02 -4.46 0.30
N VAL A 60 7.81 -5.38 -0.26
CA VAL A 60 7.75 -6.82 0.10
C VAL A 60 8.07 -7.04 1.57
N GLU A 61 9.00 -6.26 2.12
CA GLU A 61 9.46 -6.34 3.51
C GLU A 61 8.33 -6.04 4.49
N LEU A 62 7.38 -5.20 4.08
CA LEU A 62 6.25 -4.76 4.90
C LEU A 62 4.99 -5.63 4.74
N LEU A 63 4.95 -6.52 3.74
CA LEU A 63 3.80 -7.42 3.51
C LEU A 63 3.47 -8.30 4.72
N SER A 64 4.49 -8.78 5.43
CA SER A 64 4.31 -9.62 6.62
C SER A 64 3.48 -8.92 7.71
N LYS A 65 3.71 -7.62 7.89
CA LYS A 65 2.94 -6.76 8.81
C LYS A 65 1.50 -6.55 8.34
N LEU A 66 1.25 -6.51 7.03
CA LEU A 66 -0.11 -6.34 6.50
C LEU A 66 -0.96 -7.62 6.62
N ALA A 67 -0.31 -8.79 6.52
CA ALA A 67 -1.00 -10.08 6.62
C ALA A 67 -1.73 -10.26 7.97
N THR A 68 -1.15 -9.76 9.06
CA THR A 68 -1.73 -9.83 10.42
C THR A 68 -2.92 -8.89 10.60
N ILE A 69 -2.92 -7.74 9.92
CA ILE A 69 -3.91 -6.67 10.13
C ILE A 69 -4.98 -6.54 9.04
N ARG A 70 -4.89 -7.29 7.94
CA ARG A 70 -5.82 -7.21 6.79
C ARG A 70 -7.29 -7.20 7.20
N LYS A 71 -7.70 -8.00 8.19
CA LYS A 71 -9.10 -8.09 8.66
C LYS A 71 -9.65 -6.78 9.27
N LYS A 72 -8.77 -5.85 9.65
CA LYS A 72 -9.14 -4.56 10.25
C LYS A 72 -9.38 -3.45 9.22
N MET A 73 -9.20 -3.75 7.92
CA MET A 73 -9.34 -2.80 6.81
C MET A 73 -10.44 -3.30 5.85
N PRO A 74 -11.74 -3.16 6.19
CA PRO A 74 -12.85 -3.80 5.49
C PRO A 74 -13.06 -3.30 4.05
N LYS A 75 -12.65 -2.06 3.74
CA LYS A 75 -12.80 -1.46 2.41
C LYS A 75 -11.64 -1.80 1.45
N LEU A 76 -10.56 -2.39 1.98
CA LEU A 76 -9.37 -2.72 1.19
C LEU A 76 -9.67 -3.91 0.25
N ARG A 77 -9.57 -3.67 -1.06
CA ARG A 77 -9.87 -4.67 -2.10
C ARG A 77 -8.61 -5.20 -2.79
N SER A 78 -7.65 -4.32 -3.02
CA SER A 78 -6.45 -4.61 -3.82
C SER A 78 -5.19 -4.30 -3.04
N LEU A 79 -4.20 -5.19 -3.16
CA LEU A 79 -2.86 -5.01 -2.61
C LEU A 79 -1.85 -5.13 -3.75
N VAL A 80 -1.03 -4.09 -3.92
CA VAL A 80 0.09 -4.07 -4.86
C VAL A 80 1.38 -3.96 -4.05
N TYR A 81 2.41 -4.68 -4.46
CA TYR A 81 3.71 -4.56 -3.82
C TYR A 81 4.83 -4.39 -4.82
N PHE A 82 5.89 -3.69 -4.41
CA PHE A 82 7.04 -3.43 -5.25
C PHE A 82 7.82 -4.71 -5.52
N ARG A 83 8.45 -4.80 -6.69
CA ARG A 83 9.33 -5.92 -6.99
C ARG A 83 10.59 -5.81 -6.11
N PRO A 84 11.05 -6.89 -5.46
CA PRO A 84 12.31 -6.85 -4.73
C PRO A 84 13.47 -6.65 -5.72
N LEU A 85 14.31 -5.64 -5.48
CA LEU A 85 15.49 -5.36 -6.31
C LEU A 85 16.50 -6.52 -6.26
N TYR A 86 16.60 -7.17 -5.10
CA TYR A 86 17.39 -8.38 -4.89
C TYR A 86 16.45 -9.52 -4.48
N PRO A 87 16.18 -10.49 -5.37
CA PRO A 87 15.38 -11.65 -5.02
C PRO A 87 16.09 -12.44 -3.93
N SER A 88 15.62 -12.31 -2.69
CA SER A 88 16.13 -13.12 -1.58
C SER A 88 15.58 -14.55 -1.74
N LYS A 89 16.44 -15.56 -1.54
CA LYS A 89 16.11 -17.00 -1.71
C LYS A 89 14.82 -17.44 -0.99
N LYS A 90 14.39 -16.71 0.04
CA LYS A 90 13.20 -16.96 0.85
C LYS A 90 11.86 -16.76 0.11
N LEU A 91 11.84 -15.98 -0.98
CA LEU A 91 10.62 -15.78 -1.79
C LEU A 91 10.42 -16.88 -2.83
N ALA A 92 11.50 -17.54 -3.27
CA ALA A 92 11.45 -18.63 -4.25
C ALA A 92 10.81 -19.92 -3.69
N SER A 93 10.66 -20.04 -2.37
CA SER A 93 10.06 -21.20 -1.70
C SER A 93 8.58 -21.00 -1.33
N MET A 94 7.93 -19.92 -1.78
CA MET A 94 6.50 -19.67 -1.59
C MET A 94 5.69 -19.95 -2.87
N ASN A 95 6.08 -20.99 -3.61
CA ASN A 95 5.32 -21.58 -4.71
C ASN A 95 4.91 -23.00 -4.34
#